data_AF-A0A7C4IX16-F1
#
_entry.id   AF-A0A7C4IX16-F1
#
_cell.length_a   1.000
_cell.length_b   1.000
_cell.length_c   1.000
_cell.angle_alpha   90.00
_cell.angle_beta   90.00
_cell.angle_gamma   90.00
#
_symmetry.space_group_name_H-M   'P 1'
#
loop_
_entity.id
_entity.type
_entity.pdbx_description
1 polymer ?
#
loop_
_entity_poly.entity_id
_entity_poly.type
_entity_poly.pdbx_seq_one_letter_code
_entity_poly.pdbx_strand_id
1 'polypeptide(L)'
;MTLTDHSITVEQVKLLIREGEGLTVEFKERYTPRIDEDIVAFPNAKGGTLLLGVRDQGIVVGERLTNDLKAKITSLARNCKPSIATELSQVGEVVAVVVAEGTEKPYSCASGYYRRLDGTTQKMSHDELRIMFAENTPLPFEEKTVKGFTFDDVSKAKIRAFTKEAAIRIGSTAVPDFLRSLKVADETRVKNAGILFFAKDVYDHLHQAQMTLLAFKGTDRLHIYDRRDVRDDLLTQFNEAVGFLQNT
;
A
#
# COMPACT_ATOMS: atom_id res chain seq x y z
N MET A 1 15.63 -5.44 -18.22
CA MET A 1 16.40 -4.41 -17.50
C MET A 1 17.17 -5.12 -16.41
N THR A 2 18.49 -5.11 -16.54
CA THR A 2 19.46 -5.81 -15.72
C THR A 2 19.41 -5.31 -14.28
N LEU A 3 19.17 -6.23 -13.34
CA LEU A 3 19.41 -6.03 -11.91
C LEU A 3 20.92 -5.76 -11.76
N THR A 4 21.30 -4.50 -11.63
CA THR A 4 22.65 -4.13 -11.23
C THR A 4 22.82 -4.55 -9.77
N ASP A 5 23.53 -5.66 -9.58
CA ASP A 5 24.04 -6.14 -8.30
C ASP A 5 24.91 -5.01 -7.69
N HIS A 6 24.37 -4.25 -6.75
CA HIS A 6 25.08 -3.20 -6.02
C HIS A 6 25.47 -3.73 -4.65
N SER A 7 26.22 -4.83 -4.64
CA SER A 7 26.85 -5.33 -3.42
C SER A 7 27.70 -4.22 -2.78
N ILE A 8 27.43 -3.89 -1.53
CA ILE A 8 28.20 -2.90 -0.76
C ILE A 8 29.70 -3.25 -0.74
N THR A 9 30.54 -2.26 -1.01
CA THR A 9 31.99 -2.42 -1.16
C THR A 9 32.73 -2.26 0.18
N VAL A 10 33.98 -2.75 0.22
CA VAL A 10 34.88 -2.58 1.39
C VAL A 10 35.07 -1.11 1.76
N GLU A 11 35.26 -0.23 0.78
CA GLU A 11 35.47 1.20 1.04
C GLU A 11 34.21 1.89 1.56
N GLN A 12 33.02 1.49 1.07
CA GLN A 12 31.75 1.96 1.63
C GLN A 12 31.59 1.53 3.10
N VAL A 13 31.83 0.26 3.44
CA VAL A 13 31.74 -0.20 4.83
C VAL A 13 32.72 0.55 5.73
N LYS A 14 33.97 0.77 5.29
CA LYS A 14 34.93 1.58 6.06
C LYS A 14 34.45 3.01 6.28
N LEU A 15 33.81 3.61 5.28
CA LEU A 15 33.23 4.95 5.41
C LEU A 15 32.10 4.96 6.44
N LEU A 16 31.14 4.04 6.36
CA LEU A 16 30.03 3.94 7.31
C LEU A 16 30.53 3.73 8.75
N ILE A 17 31.56 2.89 8.94
CA ILE A 17 32.18 2.68 10.26
C ILE A 17 32.79 3.98 10.80
N ARG A 18 33.41 4.79 9.94
CA ARG A 18 34.00 6.09 10.32
C ARG A 18 32.96 7.15 10.63
N GLU A 19 31.85 7.18 9.88
CA GLU A 19 30.73 8.09 10.12
C GLU A 19 30.00 7.75 11.41
N GLY A 20 29.98 6.47 11.78
CA GLY A 20 29.33 5.98 12.99
C GLY A 20 27.86 5.64 12.79
N GLU A 21 27.18 5.34 13.88
CA GLU A 21 25.74 5.08 13.86
C GLU A 21 24.96 6.36 13.56
N GLY A 22 23.88 6.22 12.80
CA GLY A 22 23.11 7.34 12.32
C GLY A 22 21.81 6.92 11.66
N LEU A 23 21.16 7.85 10.96
CA LEU A 23 19.82 7.60 10.40
C LEU A 23 19.78 6.40 9.43
N THR A 24 20.90 6.13 8.75
CA THR A 24 21.05 5.09 7.72
C THR A 24 22.04 3.99 8.09
N VAL A 25 22.59 3.98 9.31
CA VAL A 25 23.63 3.02 9.75
C VAL A 25 23.37 2.61 11.18
N GLU A 26 23.40 1.30 11.45
CA GLU A 26 23.34 0.73 12.80
C GLU A 26 24.45 -0.32 12.97
N PHE A 27 25.10 -0.35 14.13
CA PHE A 27 26.12 -1.33 14.46
C PHE A 27 25.57 -2.37 15.44
N LYS A 28 25.99 -3.62 15.25
CA LYS A 28 25.75 -4.69 16.21
C LYS A 28 26.98 -5.58 16.30
N GLU A 29 27.39 -5.89 17.52
CA GLU A 29 28.53 -6.78 17.76
C GLU A 29 28.30 -8.18 17.18
N ARG A 30 27.07 -8.69 17.28
CA ARG A 30 26.69 -10.03 16.81
C ARG A 30 25.22 -10.12 16.46
N TYR A 31 24.84 -11.17 15.74
CA TYR A 31 23.42 -11.47 15.50
C TYR A 31 22.65 -11.75 16.80
N THR A 32 21.49 -11.12 16.94
CA THR A 32 20.43 -11.53 17.87
C THR A 32 19.08 -11.41 17.17
N PRO A 33 18.02 -12.14 17.57
CA PRO A 33 16.70 -11.98 16.96
C PRO A 33 16.12 -10.56 17.05
N ARG A 34 16.59 -9.73 17.99
CA ARG A 34 16.16 -8.33 18.16
C ARG A 34 16.60 -7.39 17.05
N ILE A 35 17.47 -7.82 16.15
CA ILE A 35 17.78 -7.02 14.95
C ILE A 35 16.55 -6.82 14.05
N ASP A 36 15.42 -7.49 14.33
CA ASP A 36 14.13 -7.19 13.68
C ASP A 36 13.65 -5.77 13.93
N GLU A 37 13.95 -5.20 15.11
CA GLU A 37 13.69 -3.79 15.41
C GLU A 37 14.48 -2.87 14.46
N ASP A 38 15.76 -3.16 14.22
CA ASP A 38 16.62 -2.34 13.36
C ASP A 38 16.29 -2.55 11.88
N ILE A 39 16.10 -3.79 11.45
CA ILE A 39 15.75 -4.14 10.06
C ILE A 39 14.42 -3.50 9.67
N VAL A 40 13.41 -3.47 10.54
CA VAL A 40 12.11 -2.84 10.24
C VAL A 40 12.16 -1.32 10.29
N ALA A 41 13.09 -0.76 11.07
CA ALA A 41 13.26 0.68 11.20
C ALA A 41 13.76 1.34 9.92
N PHE A 42 14.63 0.68 9.16
CA PHE A 42 15.19 1.19 7.90
C PHE A 42 14.13 1.49 6.82
N PRO A 43 13.27 0.54 6.40
CA PRO A 43 12.27 0.81 5.36
C PRO A 43 11.22 1.82 5.81
N ASN A 44 10.98 1.98 7.12
CA ASN A 44 10.13 3.03 7.68
C ASN A 44 10.78 4.43 7.70
N ALA A 45 12.09 4.50 7.45
CA ALA A 45 12.85 5.74 7.36
C ALA A 45 13.35 5.97 5.92
N LYS A 46 14.68 6.02 5.73
CA LYS A 46 15.36 6.29 4.45
C LYS A 46 16.13 5.09 3.90
N GLY A 47 15.80 3.89 4.37
CA GLY A 47 16.66 2.72 4.20
C GLY A 47 17.92 2.85 5.05
N GLY A 48 18.83 1.89 4.90
CA GLY A 48 20.11 1.92 5.57
C GLY A 48 20.83 0.58 5.57
N THR A 49 21.88 0.51 6.37
CA THR A 49 22.76 -0.66 6.49
C THR A 49 22.96 -1.02 7.96
N LEU A 50 22.65 -2.26 8.32
CA LEU A 50 23.06 -2.86 9.58
C LEU A 50 24.43 -3.53 9.39
N LEU A 51 25.42 -3.16 10.20
CA LEU A 51 26.74 -3.80 10.22
C LEU A 51 26.86 -4.71 11.44
N LEU A 52 26.93 -6.02 11.19
CA LEU A 52 27.18 -7.03 12.22
C LEU A 52 28.69 -7.31 12.32
N GLY A 53 29.19 -7.47 13.54
CA GLY A 53 30.63 -7.60 13.82
C GLY A 53 31.30 -6.27 14.13
N VAL A 54 30.53 -5.24 14.48
CA VAL A 54 31.01 -3.90 14.84
C VAL A 54 30.42 -3.51 16.20
N ARG A 55 31.27 -3.14 17.16
CA ARG A 55 30.85 -2.58 18.45
C ARG A 55 30.62 -1.08 18.34
N ASP A 56 29.94 -0.53 19.34
CA ASP A 56 29.85 0.91 19.59
C ASP A 56 31.25 1.54 19.43
N GLN A 57 31.31 2.76 18.87
CA GLN A 57 32.55 3.47 18.50
C GLN A 57 33.29 2.89 17.27
N GLY A 58 32.67 2.00 16.50
CA GLY A 58 33.21 1.54 15.21
C GLY A 58 34.32 0.49 15.31
N ILE A 59 34.46 -0.17 16.46
CA ILE A 59 35.47 -1.21 16.68
C ILE A 59 35.00 -2.51 16.01
N VAL A 60 35.73 -2.98 15.00
CA VAL A 60 35.47 -4.27 14.34
C VAL A 60 35.89 -5.42 15.26
N VAL A 61 34.95 -6.32 15.54
CA VAL A 61 35.15 -7.54 16.34
C VAL A 61 35.03 -8.83 15.55
N GLY A 62 34.37 -8.75 14.39
CA GLY A 62 34.21 -9.87 13.48
C GLY A 62 32.87 -10.58 13.62
N GLU A 63 32.21 -10.80 12.48
CA GLU A 63 31.06 -11.69 12.31
C GLU A 63 31.17 -12.38 10.94
N ARG A 64 30.75 -13.64 10.87
CA ARG A 64 30.83 -14.42 9.63
C ARG A 64 29.45 -14.71 9.07
N LEU A 65 29.24 -14.34 7.81
CA LEU A 65 28.03 -14.66 7.04
C LEU A 65 28.00 -16.15 6.69
N THR A 66 27.58 -16.96 7.65
CA THR A 66 27.30 -18.38 7.44
C THR A 66 25.95 -18.57 6.75
N ASN A 67 25.72 -19.75 6.16
CA ASN A 67 24.42 -20.09 5.56
C ASN A 67 23.28 -20.05 6.59
N ASP A 68 23.55 -20.44 7.84
CA ASP A 68 22.60 -20.36 8.95
C ASP A 68 22.24 -18.91 9.29
N LEU A 69 23.25 -18.02 9.42
CA LEU A 69 23.02 -16.60 9.66
C LEU A 69 22.21 -15.96 8.52
N LYS A 70 22.57 -16.27 7.26
CA LYS A 70 21.83 -15.81 6.07
C LYS A 70 20.37 -16.24 6.12
N ALA A 71 20.11 -17.51 6.45
CA ALA A 71 18.75 -18.05 6.56
C ALA A 71 17.95 -17.38 7.69
N LYS A 72 18.56 -17.13 8.84
CA LYS A 72 17.96 -16.44 9.99
C LYS A 72 17.53 -15.01 9.63
N ILE A 73 18.44 -14.21 9.06
CA ILE A 73 18.14 -12.82 8.68
C ILE A 73 17.07 -12.76 7.59
N THR A 74 17.18 -13.63 6.57
CA THR A 74 16.20 -13.68 5.47
C THR A 74 14.81 -14.10 5.97
N SER A 75 14.73 -15.08 6.87
CA SER A 75 13.47 -15.54 7.46
C SER A 75 12.82 -14.43 8.29
N LEU A 76 13.61 -13.76 9.13
CA LEU A 76 13.17 -12.62 9.94
C LEU A 76 12.60 -11.50 9.06
N ALA A 77 13.34 -11.06 8.03
CA ALA A 77 12.90 -10.00 7.11
C ALA A 77 11.65 -10.39 6.30
N ARG A 78 11.53 -11.66 5.91
CA ARG A 78 10.35 -12.19 5.20
C ARG A 78 9.09 -12.25 6.07
N ASN A 79 9.25 -12.43 7.38
CA ASN A 79 8.12 -12.48 8.32
C ASN A 79 7.57 -11.11 8.68
N CYS A 80 8.27 -10.03 8.32
CA CYS A 80 7.78 -8.67 8.44
C CYS A 80 6.60 -8.40 7.50
N LYS A 81 5.84 -7.36 7.81
CA LYS A 81 4.62 -6.93 7.10
C LYS A 81 4.72 -5.45 6.76
N PRO A 82 4.85 -5.07 5.49
CA PRO A 82 5.16 -5.93 4.33
C PRO A 82 6.50 -6.69 4.46
N SER A 83 6.72 -7.70 3.62
CA SER A 83 7.99 -8.45 3.64
C SER A 83 9.15 -7.54 3.19
N ILE A 84 10.27 -7.62 3.90
CA ILE A 84 11.44 -6.78 3.63
C ILE A 84 12.46 -7.57 2.79
N ALA A 85 12.92 -6.98 1.69
CA ALA A 85 14.06 -7.49 0.93
C ALA A 85 15.36 -7.00 1.56
N THR A 86 16.32 -7.91 1.73
CA THR A 86 17.64 -7.60 2.32
C THR A 86 18.75 -8.10 1.41
N GLU A 87 19.79 -7.28 1.25
CA GLU A 87 21.02 -7.66 0.56
C GLU A 87 22.12 -7.94 1.60
N LEU A 88 22.63 -9.16 1.60
CA LEU A 88 23.58 -9.66 2.60
C LEU A 88 24.95 -9.86 1.96
N SER A 89 25.98 -9.17 2.48
CA SER A 89 27.35 -9.25 1.98
C SER A 89 28.36 -9.45 3.11
N GLN A 90 29.35 -10.32 2.90
CA GLN A 90 30.54 -10.39 3.75
C GLN A 90 31.56 -9.36 3.25
N VAL A 91 32.02 -8.47 4.14
CA VAL A 91 32.98 -7.43 3.83
C VAL A 91 34.10 -7.45 4.86
N GLY A 92 35.21 -8.12 4.54
CA GLY A 92 36.27 -8.39 5.51
C GLY A 92 35.71 -9.20 6.68
N GLU A 93 35.81 -8.67 7.88
CA GLU A 93 35.28 -9.30 9.11
C GLU A 93 33.86 -8.82 9.46
N VAL A 94 33.21 -8.00 8.63
CA VAL A 94 31.88 -7.44 8.90
C VAL A 94 30.83 -8.05 7.98
N VAL A 95 29.64 -8.32 8.49
CA VAL A 95 28.47 -8.67 7.67
C VAL A 95 27.59 -7.44 7.50
N ALA A 96 27.37 -7.03 6.26
CA ALA A 96 26.49 -5.92 5.94
C ALA A 96 25.11 -6.45 5.53
N VAL A 97 24.06 -5.89 6.13
CA VAL A 97 22.66 -6.10 5.76
C VAL A 97 22.10 -4.79 5.24
N VAL A 98 21.94 -4.68 3.92
CA VAL A 98 21.42 -3.47 3.26
C VAL A 98 19.91 -3.60 3.09
N VAL A 99 19.19 -2.55 3.47
CA VAL A 99 17.73 -2.46 3.40
C VAL A 99 17.32 -1.15 2.74
N ALA A 100 16.53 -1.21 1.68
CA ALA A 100 16.06 -0.01 0.97
C ALA A 100 14.96 0.73 1.74
N GLU A 101 14.71 2.01 1.37
CA GLU A 101 13.50 2.72 1.81
C GLU A 101 12.27 1.98 1.30
N GLY A 102 11.29 1.77 2.18
CA GLY A 102 10.07 1.05 1.87
C GLY A 102 9.05 1.92 1.15
N THR A 103 8.30 1.32 0.22
CA THR A 103 7.23 1.98 -0.54
C THR A 103 5.84 1.74 0.04
N GLU A 104 5.73 0.79 0.96
CA GLU A 104 4.46 0.34 1.57
C GLU A 104 4.49 0.53 3.09
N LYS A 105 4.96 1.69 3.54
CA LYS A 105 5.02 2.03 4.97
C LYS A 105 3.59 2.07 5.56
N PRO A 106 3.41 1.79 6.85
CA PRO A 106 4.41 1.32 7.80
C PRO A 106 4.72 -0.19 7.66
N TYR A 107 5.99 -0.54 7.80
CA TYR A 107 6.49 -1.90 7.97
C TYR A 107 6.47 -2.29 9.47
N SER A 108 6.12 -3.53 9.78
CA SER A 108 6.21 -4.13 11.12
C SER A 108 6.90 -5.49 11.09
N CYS A 109 7.51 -5.90 12.20
CA CYS A 109 7.99 -7.27 12.43
C CYS A 109 7.44 -7.78 13.78
N ALA A 110 7.97 -8.89 14.29
CA ALA A 110 7.48 -9.53 15.52
C ALA A 110 7.51 -8.59 16.73
N SER A 111 8.54 -7.74 16.84
CA SER A 111 8.67 -6.76 17.94
C SER A 111 7.70 -5.56 17.81
N GLY A 112 7.12 -5.35 16.63
CA GLY A 112 6.18 -4.27 16.32
C GLY A 112 6.65 -3.33 15.22
N TYR A 113 6.25 -2.07 15.31
CA TYR A 113 6.59 -1.01 14.37
C TYR A 113 7.72 -0.14 14.92
N TYR A 114 8.82 -0.03 14.19
CA TYR A 114 9.97 0.79 14.56
C TYR A 114 10.39 1.69 13.40
N ARG A 115 11.08 2.80 13.72
CA ARG A 115 11.63 3.75 12.76
C ARG A 115 12.97 4.27 13.25
N ARG A 116 13.86 4.64 12.33
CA ARG A 116 15.08 5.39 12.65
C ARG A 116 14.75 6.86 12.91
N LEU A 117 15.08 7.35 14.10
CA LEU A 117 15.00 8.75 14.50
C LEU A 117 16.30 9.16 15.21
N ASP A 118 16.93 10.23 14.74
CA ASP A 118 18.18 10.77 15.30
C ASP A 118 19.29 9.72 15.52
N GLY A 119 19.38 8.74 14.61
CA GLY A 119 20.37 7.66 14.69
C GLY A 119 20.04 6.54 15.67
N THR A 120 18.82 6.50 16.21
CA THR A 120 18.35 5.44 17.10
C THR A 120 17.13 4.72 16.52
N THR A 121 17.00 3.44 16.83
CA THR A 121 15.80 2.65 16.53
C THR A 121 14.76 2.89 17.62
N GLN A 122 13.62 3.51 17.25
CA GLN A 122 12.54 3.83 18.19
C GLN A 122 11.24 3.12 17.80
N LYS A 123 10.52 2.63 18.81
CA LYS A 123 9.19 2.05 18.62
C LYS A 123 8.21 3.18 18.32
N MET A 124 7.48 3.08 17.22
CA MET A 124 6.51 4.10 16.83
C MET A 124 5.32 4.12 17.78
N SER A 125 4.95 5.32 18.21
CA SER A 125 3.74 5.61 18.97
C SER A 125 2.48 5.45 18.12
N HIS A 126 1.32 5.39 18.77
CA HIS A 126 0.03 5.33 18.07
C HIS A 126 -0.18 6.51 17.12
N ASP A 127 0.21 7.72 17.53
CA ASP A 127 0.05 8.92 16.72
C ASP A 127 0.96 8.92 15.50
N GLU A 128 2.23 8.50 15.66
CA GLU A 128 3.16 8.33 14.54
C GLU A 128 2.66 7.29 13.54
N LEU A 129 2.12 6.16 14.04
CA LEU A 129 1.52 5.15 13.17
C LEU A 129 0.32 5.69 12.41
N ARG A 130 -0.57 6.42 13.08
CA ARG A 130 -1.74 7.03 12.45
C ARG A 130 -1.34 7.97 11.31
N ILE A 131 -0.32 8.79 11.53
CA ILE A 131 0.23 9.69 10.50
C ILE A 131 0.85 8.88 9.37
N MET A 132 1.71 7.90 9.67
CA MET A 132 2.39 7.10 8.66
C MET A 132 1.42 6.30 7.80
N PHE A 133 0.38 5.71 8.39
CA PHE A 133 -0.70 5.08 7.64
C PHE A 133 -1.40 6.09 6.73
N ALA A 134 -1.76 7.28 7.21
CA ALA A 134 -2.42 8.28 6.37
C ALA A 134 -1.56 8.74 5.18
N GLU A 135 -0.25 8.90 5.38
CA GLU A 135 0.70 9.31 4.33
C GLU A 135 0.97 8.22 3.29
N ASN A 136 0.86 6.95 3.69
CA ASN A 136 1.29 5.81 2.87
C ASN A 136 0.13 4.84 2.56
N THR A 137 -1.11 5.21 2.88
CA THR A 137 -2.30 4.47 2.48
C THR A 137 -2.33 4.41 0.95
N PRO A 138 -2.35 3.21 0.35
CA PRO A 138 -2.58 3.08 -1.08
C PRO A 138 -3.84 3.87 -1.44
N LEU A 139 -3.78 4.73 -2.46
CA LEU A 139 -4.92 5.57 -2.89
C LEU A 139 -6.23 4.79 -2.71
N PRO A 140 -7.21 5.32 -1.97
CA PRO A 140 -8.50 4.66 -1.79
C PRO A 140 -9.06 4.18 -3.12
N PHE A 141 -9.79 3.07 -3.13
CA PHE A 141 -10.22 2.45 -4.39
C PHE A 141 -10.94 3.45 -5.31
N GLU A 142 -11.78 4.28 -4.73
CA GLU A 142 -12.55 5.35 -5.36
C GLU A 142 -11.69 6.45 -5.99
N GLU A 143 -10.46 6.64 -5.50
CA GLU A 143 -9.49 7.63 -5.97
C GLU A 143 -8.61 7.11 -7.14
N LYS A 144 -8.54 5.80 -7.32
CA LYS A 144 -7.77 5.19 -8.42
C LYS A 144 -8.41 5.47 -9.77
N THR A 145 -7.63 5.34 -10.85
CA THR A 145 -8.11 5.50 -12.25
C THR A 145 -7.90 4.22 -13.04
N VAL A 146 -8.79 3.90 -13.99
CA VAL A 146 -8.65 2.74 -14.90
C VAL A 146 -7.91 3.16 -16.17
N LYS A 147 -6.91 2.37 -16.58
CA LYS A 147 -6.18 2.61 -17.84
C LYS A 147 -7.13 2.45 -19.03
N GLY A 148 -7.15 3.44 -19.91
CA GLY A 148 -7.98 3.42 -21.13
C GLY A 148 -9.40 3.97 -20.93
N PHE A 149 -9.83 4.26 -19.70
CA PHE A 149 -11.08 4.98 -19.45
C PHE A 149 -10.90 6.48 -19.70
N THR A 150 -11.77 7.06 -20.51
CA THR A 150 -11.73 8.45 -20.93
C THR A 150 -13.03 9.19 -20.58
N PHE A 151 -13.03 10.52 -20.70
CA PHE A 151 -14.26 11.30 -20.53
C PHE A 151 -15.35 10.97 -21.56
N ASP A 152 -14.99 10.38 -22.70
CA ASP A 152 -15.95 9.93 -23.71
C ASP A 152 -16.71 8.67 -23.29
N ASP A 153 -16.18 7.90 -22.33
CA ASP A 153 -16.81 6.70 -21.78
C ASP A 153 -17.87 7.05 -20.71
N VAL A 154 -18.07 8.34 -20.44
CA VAL A 154 -19.05 8.84 -19.47
C VAL A 154 -20.42 9.03 -20.12
N SER A 155 -21.45 8.54 -19.45
CA SER A 155 -22.85 8.65 -19.86
C SER A 155 -23.48 9.96 -19.39
N LYS A 156 -23.73 10.87 -20.34
CA LYS A 156 -24.53 12.08 -20.10
C LYS A 156 -25.94 11.78 -19.59
N ALA A 157 -26.51 10.61 -19.93
CA ALA A 157 -27.82 10.20 -19.43
C ALA A 157 -27.79 9.90 -17.92
N LYS A 158 -26.75 9.19 -17.44
CA LYS A 158 -26.55 8.90 -16.02
C LYS A 158 -26.27 10.16 -15.21
N ILE A 159 -25.49 11.10 -15.75
CA ILE A 159 -25.31 12.43 -15.15
C ILE A 159 -26.67 13.12 -14.96
N ARG A 160 -27.50 13.17 -16.01
CA ARG A 160 -28.84 13.79 -15.94
C ARG A 160 -29.74 13.11 -14.90
N ALA A 161 -29.73 11.78 -14.85
CA ALA A 161 -30.49 11.01 -13.87
C ALA A 161 -30.07 11.34 -12.44
N PHE A 162 -28.76 11.30 -12.17
CA PHE A 162 -28.19 11.66 -10.88
C PHE A 162 -28.54 13.08 -10.46
N THR A 163 -28.44 14.05 -11.37
CA THR A 163 -28.69 15.45 -11.05
C THR A 163 -30.16 15.74 -10.81
N LYS A 164 -31.04 15.01 -11.49
CA LYS A 164 -32.48 15.07 -11.26
C LYS A 164 -32.80 14.55 -9.85
N GLU A 165 -32.24 13.41 -9.49
CA GLU A 165 -32.44 12.80 -8.16
C GLU A 165 -31.87 13.67 -7.04
N ALA A 166 -30.67 14.21 -7.24
CA ALA A 166 -29.99 15.09 -6.29
C ALA A 166 -30.54 16.52 -6.26
N ALA A 167 -31.56 16.84 -7.07
CA ALA A 167 -32.09 18.20 -7.26
C ALA A 167 -31.01 19.26 -7.61
N ILE A 168 -29.95 18.84 -8.31
CA ILE A 168 -28.85 19.70 -8.75
C ILE A 168 -29.18 20.28 -10.11
N ARG A 169 -29.14 21.60 -10.24
CA ARG A 169 -29.25 22.29 -11.53
C ARG A 169 -27.89 22.33 -12.22
N ILE A 170 -27.74 21.56 -13.29
CA ILE A 170 -26.63 21.71 -14.21
C ILE A 170 -27.11 22.49 -15.42
N GLY A 171 -26.46 23.62 -15.71
CA GLY A 171 -26.65 24.35 -16.96
C GLY A 171 -25.97 23.65 -18.13
N SER A 172 -25.24 24.42 -18.94
CA SER A 172 -24.43 23.90 -20.05
C SER A 172 -23.02 23.43 -19.63
N THR A 173 -22.85 22.96 -18.39
CA THR A 173 -21.54 22.54 -17.86
C THR A 173 -21.00 21.34 -18.63
N ALA A 174 -19.73 21.39 -19.03
CA ALA A 174 -19.08 20.27 -19.69
C ALA A 174 -18.90 19.08 -18.74
N VAL A 175 -18.91 17.86 -19.27
CA VAL A 175 -18.77 16.62 -18.48
C VAL A 175 -17.51 16.62 -17.61
N PRO A 176 -16.31 16.99 -18.12
CA PRO A 176 -15.11 17.01 -17.28
C PRO A 176 -15.21 17.97 -16.10
N ASP A 177 -15.78 19.16 -16.30
CA ASP A 177 -15.96 20.16 -15.25
C ASP A 177 -16.95 19.69 -14.19
N PHE A 178 -18.03 19.05 -14.62
CA PHE A 178 -18.99 18.46 -13.68
C PHE A 178 -18.33 17.38 -12.81
N LEU A 179 -17.62 16.42 -13.41
CA LEU A 179 -16.95 15.36 -12.66
C LEU A 179 -15.87 15.90 -11.71
N ARG A 180 -15.12 16.92 -12.14
CA ARG A 180 -14.15 17.62 -11.27
C ARG A 180 -14.83 18.35 -10.11
N SER A 181 -16.00 18.95 -10.32
CA SER A 181 -16.76 19.61 -9.25
C SER A 181 -17.18 18.65 -8.13
N LEU A 182 -17.43 17.38 -8.49
CA LEU A 182 -17.71 16.29 -7.56
C LEU A 182 -16.45 15.60 -7.03
N LYS A 183 -15.26 16.06 -7.45
CA LYS A 183 -13.94 15.46 -7.14
C LYS A 183 -13.78 14.01 -7.59
N VAL A 184 -14.59 13.56 -8.56
CA VAL A 184 -14.53 12.20 -9.13
C VAL A 184 -13.72 12.11 -10.43
N ALA A 185 -13.06 13.21 -10.82
CA ALA A 185 -12.09 13.26 -11.91
C ALA A 185 -10.96 14.24 -11.57
N ASP A 186 -9.78 14.02 -12.16
CA ASP A 186 -8.67 14.98 -12.20
C ASP A 186 -8.71 15.77 -13.54
N GLU A 187 -7.62 16.48 -13.89
CA GLU A 187 -7.54 17.24 -15.14
C GLU A 187 -7.62 16.34 -16.39
N THR A 188 -7.15 15.10 -16.27
CA THR A 188 -6.85 14.19 -17.38
C THR A 188 -7.65 12.88 -17.34
N ARG A 189 -8.09 12.43 -16.16
CA ARG A 189 -8.64 11.09 -15.94
C ARG A 189 -9.84 11.12 -15.01
N VAL A 190 -10.71 10.14 -15.19
CA VAL A 190 -11.85 9.88 -14.30
C VAL A 190 -11.44 8.85 -13.26
N LYS A 191 -11.77 9.11 -12.00
CA LYS A 191 -11.50 8.21 -10.88
C LYS A 191 -12.55 7.10 -10.84
N ASN A 192 -12.28 6.01 -10.13
CA ASN A 192 -13.19 4.88 -9.99
C ASN A 192 -14.56 5.30 -9.45
N ALA A 193 -14.62 6.29 -8.54
CA ALA A 193 -15.89 6.90 -8.12
C ALA A 193 -16.71 7.39 -9.33
N GLY A 194 -16.08 8.12 -10.25
CA GLY A 194 -16.75 8.65 -11.43
C GLY A 194 -17.19 7.55 -12.39
N ILE A 195 -16.39 6.48 -12.52
CA ILE A 195 -16.74 5.29 -13.31
C ILE A 195 -17.99 4.61 -12.71
N LEU A 196 -17.99 4.35 -11.39
CA LEU A 196 -19.10 3.70 -10.69
C LEU A 196 -20.44 4.44 -10.80
N PHE A 197 -20.42 5.77 -10.88
CA PHE A 197 -21.65 6.57 -10.99
C PHE A 197 -22.04 6.88 -12.44
N PHE A 198 -21.08 7.04 -13.35
CA PHE A 198 -21.33 7.72 -14.61
C PHE A 198 -20.77 7.02 -15.85
N ALA A 199 -20.06 5.90 -15.74
CA ALA A 199 -19.62 5.17 -16.94
C ALA A 199 -20.81 4.67 -17.76
N LYS A 200 -20.67 4.64 -19.08
CA LYS A 200 -21.63 3.96 -19.97
C LYS A 200 -21.74 2.49 -19.57
N ASP A 201 -20.60 1.81 -19.44
CA ASP A 201 -20.50 0.39 -19.11
C ASP A 201 -19.59 0.19 -17.89
N VAL A 202 -20.17 0.17 -16.68
CA VAL A 202 -19.38 0.06 -15.43
C VAL A 202 -18.65 -1.28 -15.34
N TYR A 203 -19.34 -2.35 -15.74
CA TYR A 203 -18.84 -3.72 -15.59
C TYR A 203 -17.58 -3.99 -16.40
N ASP A 204 -17.38 -3.33 -17.55
CA ASP A 204 -16.20 -3.52 -18.41
C ASP A 204 -14.92 -2.93 -17.78
N HIS A 205 -15.08 -1.98 -16.85
CA HIS A 205 -13.96 -1.31 -16.19
C HIS A 205 -13.77 -1.80 -14.75
N LEU A 206 -14.87 -2.09 -14.06
CA LEU A 206 -14.91 -2.48 -12.65
C LEU A 206 -15.81 -3.72 -12.50
N HIS A 207 -15.29 -4.91 -12.83
CA HIS A 207 -16.04 -6.18 -12.81
C HIS A 207 -16.69 -6.52 -11.46
N GLN A 208 -16.19 -5.95 -10.36
CA GLN A 208 -16.71 -6.16 -9.00
C GLN A 208 -17.93 -5.28 -8.71
N ALA A 209 -18.25 -4.30 -9.56
CA ALA A 209 -19.40 -3.40 -9.39
C ALA A 209 -20.69 -4.11 -9.81
N GLN A 210 -21.24 -4.91 -8.90
CA GLN A 210 -22.50 -5.62 -9.10
C GLN A 210 -23.29 -5.74 -7.79
N MET A 211 -24.61 -5.81 -7.92
CA MET A 211 -25.53 -6.08 -6.82
C MET A 211 -26.41 -7.29 -7.17
N THR A 212 -26.55 -8.20 -6.22
CA THR A 212 -27.42 -9.38 -6.34
C THR A 212 -28.54 -9.25 -5.32
N LEU A 213 -29.78 -9.19 -5.82
CA LEU A 213 -31.01 -9.13 -5.05
C LEU A 213 -31.63 -10.53 -5.03
N LEU A 214 -31.97 -11.02 -3.85
CA LEU A 214 -32.49 -12.37 -3.63
C LEU A 214 -33.68 -12.32 -2.66
N ALA A 215 -34.82 -12.86 -3.10
CA ALA A 215 -35.97 -13.13 -2.27
C ALA A 215 -36.06 -14.64 -2.00
N PHE A 216 -36.32 -15.02 -0.76
CA PHE A 216 -36.48 -16.42 -0.37
C PHE A 216 -37.89 -16.67 0.13
N LYS A 217 -38.41 -17.87 -0.13
CA LYS A 217 -39.67 -18.33 0.42
C LYS A 217 -39.44 -18.86 1.85
N GLY A 218 -40.02 -18.19 2.83
CA GLY A 218 -39.82 -18.54 4.24
C GLY A 218 -38.43 -18.18 4.75
N THR A 219 -38.01 -18.78 5.87
CA THR A 219 -36.77 -18.39 6.58
C THR A 219 -35.61 -19.36 6.39
N ASP A 220 -35.81 -20.48 5.71
CA ASP A 220 -34.79 -21.54 5.56
C ASP A 220 -33.69 -21.18 4.55
N ARG A 221 -33.89 -20.13 3.73
CA ARG A 221 -32.98 -19.68 2.65
C ARG A 221 -32.66 -20.77 1.62
N LEU A 222 -33.46 -21.83 1.55
CA LEU A 222 -33.26 -22.94 0.60
C LEU A 222 -34.02 -22.72 -0.71
N HIS A 223 -35.12 -21.98 -0.64
CA HIS A 223 -36.03 -21.77 -1.77
C HIS A 223 -35.96 -20.32 -2.26
N ILE A 224 -35.19 -20.07 -3.32
CA ILE A 224 -35.15 -18.76 -3.97
C ILE A 224 -36.49 -18.53 -4.66
N TYR A 225 -37.19 -17.48 -4.23
CA TYR A 225 -38.46 -17.02 -4.78
C TYR A 225 -38.22 -16.09 -5.99
N ASP A 226 -37.27 -15.17 -5.86
CA ASP A 226 -36.87 -14.27 -6.94
C ASP A 226 -35.38 -13.93 -6.82
N ARG A 227 -34.72 -13.67 -7.96
CA ARG A 227 -33.31 -13.28 -8.06
C ARG A 227 -33.13 -12.27 -9.18
N ARG A 228 -32.44 -11.16 -8.87
CA ARG A 228 -32.02 -10.17 -9.86
C ARG A 228 -30.56 -9.80 -9.66
N ASP A 229 -29.75 -9.92 -10.70
CA ASP A 229 -28.35 -9.48 -10.73
C ASP A 229 -28.25 -8.18 -11.54
N VAL A 230 -27.73 -7.11 -10.94
CA VAL A 230 -27.62 -5.78 -11.55
C VAL A 230 -26.15 -5.40 -11.65
N ARG A 231 -25.67 -5.12 -12.86
CA ARG A 231 -24.27 -4.82 -13.19
C ARG A 231 -24.14 -3.46 -13.87
N ASP A 232 -24.66 -2.43 -13.21
CA ASP A 232 -24.75 -1.08 -13.78
C ASP A 232 -24.22 -0.03 -12.78
N ASP A 233 -24.43 1.26 -13.02
CA ASP A 233 -24.02 2.32 -12.11
C ASP A 233 -24.74 2.28 -10.75
N LEU A 234 -24.14 2.91 -9.75
CA LEU A 234 -24.63 2.86 -8.37
C LEU A 234 -26.06 3.39 -8.21
N LEU A 235 -26.48 4.41 -8.99
CA LEU A 235 -27.84 4.94 -8.89
C LEU A 235 -28.83 3.95 -9.52
N THR A 236 -28.48 3.35 -10.65
CA THR A 236 -29.28 2.29 -11.27
C THR A 236 -29.40 1.08 -10.33
N GLN A 237 -28.30 0.60 -9.74
CA GLN A 237 -28.32 -0.48 -8.76
C GLN A 237 -29.21 -0.15 -7.55
N PHE A 238 -29.13 1.07 -7.02
CA PHE A 238 -29.97 1.53 -5.92
C PHE A 238 -31.47 1.51 -6.30
N ASN A 239 -31.83 2.06 -7.46
CA ASN A 239 -33.22 2.11 -7.92
C ASN A 239 -33.80 0.72 -8.17
N GLU A 240 -33.02 -0.18 -8.77
CA GLU A 240 -33.40 -1.59 -8.96
C GLU A 240 -33.61 -2.30 -7.62
N ALA A 241 -32.76 -2.03 -6.61
CA ALA A 241 -32.93 -2.58 -5.27
C ALA A 241 -34.21 -2.10 -4.59
N VAL A 242 -34.49 -0.79 -4.64
CA VAL A 242 -35.73 -0.22 -4.10
C VAL A 242 -36.95 -0.80 -4.81
N GLY A 243 -36.91 -0.88 -6.15
CA GLY A 243 -37.97 -1.49 -6.94
C GLY A 243 -38.20 -2.97 -6.62
N PHE A 244 -37.13 -3.73 -6.39
CA PHE A 244 -37.22 -5.13 -5.98
C PHE A 244 -37.89 -5.27 -4.61
N LEU A 245 -37.54 -4.42 -3.65
CA LEU A 245 -38.13 -4.43 -2.30
C LEU A 245 -39.61 -3.99 -2.28
N GLN A 246 -40.04 -3.12 -3.21
CA GLN A 246 -41.42 -2.66 -3.28
C GLN A 246 -42.36 -3.64 -3.99
N ASN A 247 -41.82 -4.47 -4.88
CA ASN A 247 -42.59 -5.39 -5.73
C ASN A 247 -42.51 -6.87 -5.28
N THR A 248 -41.83 -7.16 -4.17
CA THR A 248 -41.72 -8.49 -3.54
C THR A 248 -42.41 -8.49 -2.19
#